data_AF-A0A9D7TTI6-F1
#
_entry.id   AF-A0A9D7TTI6-F1
#
_cell.length_a   1.000
_cell.length_b   1.000
_cell.length_c   1.000
_cell.angle_alpha   90.00
_cell.angle_beta   90.00
_cell.angle_gamma   90.00
#
_symmetry.space_group_name_H-M   'P 1'
#
loop_
_entity.id
_entity.type
_entity.pdbx_description
1 polymer ?
#
loop_
_entity_poly.entity_id
_entity_poly.type
_entity_poly.pdbx_seq_one_letter_code
_entity_poly.pdbx_strand_id
1 'polypeptide(L)'
;MAENLNLLEINNMLRQNAINPQNAFSVIKSIANNLNQKNEFYLQEVILRVIEQREMFGNYQAIINDFAREIGLFPYLDPKELNLADKIAYEFHRPDGVLQENIVFHRAQARVYFELLDGKNVILSAPTSFGKSLVIDTIIATERFKNIAIVLPTIALIDETRKRLSRFRDRYKIITHSTQSVSDRNIFVLTQERVMEIVNEVDVDFFVIDEFYKIQPTPQDQERSIIINQAFYKLLKKGGQFYLLGPNIENINSKVFPENVEINFIKTDYKTVITEK
;
A
#
# COMPACT_ATOMS: atom_id res chain seq x y z
N MET A 1 -23.54 -10.89 -33.87
CA MET A 1 -24.05 -10.40 -32.57
C MET A 1 -22.95 -10.60 -31.55
N ALA A 2 -22.71 -9.64 -30.65
CA ALA A 2 -21.65 -9.78 -29.64
C ALA A 2 -22.07 -10.79 -28.57
N GLU A 3 -21.27 -11.84 -28.40
CA GLU A 3 -21.46 -12.87 -27.38
C GLU A 3 -21.27 -12.28 -25.97
N ASN A 4 -22.09 -12.72 -25.02
CA ASN A 4 -21.90 -12.36 -23.61
C ASN A 4 -20.97 -13.38 -22.97
N LEU A 5 -19.68 -13.06 -22.95
CA LEU A 5 -18.65 -13.85 -22.28
C LEU A 5 -18.71 -13.59 -20.76
N ASN A 6 -18.55 -14.64 -19.95
CA ASN A 6 -18.32 -14.48 -18.52
C ASN A 6 -16.85 -14.14 -18.23
N LEU A 7 -16.55 -13.67 -17.02
CA LEU A 7 -15.19 -13.25 -16.66
C LEU A 7 -14.16 -14.38 -16.75
N LEU A 8 -14.56 -15.64 -16.53
CA LEU A 8 -13.66 -16.80 -16.61
C LEU A 8 -13.25 -17.10 -18.05
N GLU A 9 -14.21 -17.06 -18.98
CA GLU A 9 -13.95 -17.19 -20.42
C GLU A 9 -12.99 -16.09 -20.89
N ILE A 10 -13.24 -14.84 -20.48
CA ILE A 10 -12.37 -13.70 -20.81
C ILE A 10 -10.95 -13.93 -20.27
N ASN A 11 -10.82 -14.33 -19.01
CA ASN A 11 -9.51 -14.58 -18.40
C ASN A 11 -8.75 -15.69 -19.14
N ASN A 12 -9.43 -16.78 -19.52
CA ASN A 12 -8.83 -17.86 -20.31
C ASN A 12 -8.36 -17.38 -21.68
N MET A 13 -9.15 -16.55 -22.37
CA MET A 13 -8.76 -15.95 -23.65
C MET A 13 -7.53 -15.06 -23.53
N LEU A 14 -7.47 -14.22 -22.48
CA LEU A 14 -6.32 -13.36 -22.19
C LEU A 14 -5.07 -14.20 -21.91
N ARG A 15 -5.18 -15.26 -21.10
CA ARG A 15 -4.05 -16.18 -20.81
C ARG A 15 -3.53 -16.90 -22.06
N GLN A 16 -4.40 -17.18 -23.02
CA GLN A 16 -4.03 -17.84 -24.28
C GLN A 16 -3.59 -16.86 -25.38
N ASN A 17 -3.53 -15.56 -25.10
CA ASN A 17 -3.30 -14.50 -26.10
C ASN A 17 -4.26 -14.60 -27.30
N ALA A 18 -5.51 -15.02 -27.05
CA ALA A 18 -6.53 -15.26 -28.06
C ALA A 18 -7.34 -14.01 -28.42
N ILE A 19 -6.96 -12.83 -27.90
CA ILE A 19 -7.62 -11.56 -28.19
C ILE A 19 -7.30 -11.12 -29.62
N ASN A 20 -8.31 -10.71 -30.36
CA ASN A 20 -8.19 -10.20 -31.72
C ASN A 20 -9.35 -9.22 -32.05
N PRO A 21 -9.29 -8.50 -33.18
CA PRO A 21 -10.32 -7.51 -33.52
C PRO A 21 -11.75 -8.06 -33.60
N GLN A 22 -11.94 -9.37 -33.85
CA GLN A 22 -13.28 -9.98 -33.96
C GLN A 22 -13.93 -10.20 -32.59
N ASN A 23 -13.14 -10.46 -31.54
CA ASN A 23 -13.65 -10.74 -30.19
C ASN A 23 -13.43 -9.62 -29.17
N ALA A 24 -12.56 -8.65 -29.46
CA ALA A 24 -12.25 -7.53 -28.57
C ALA A 24 -13.51 -6.77 -28.10
N PHE A 25 -14.47 -6.53 -29.01
CA PHE A 25 -15.73 -5.86 -28.66
C PHE A 25 -16.54 -6.65 -27.62
N SER A 26 -16.66 -7.97 -27.81
CA SER A 26 -17.39 -8.84 -26.89
C SER A 26 -16.73 -8.84 -25.50
N VAL A 27 -15.40 -8.87 -25.44
CA VAL A 27 -14.64 -8.78 -24.18
C VAL A 27 -14.89 -7.46 -23.47
N ILE A 28 -14.73 -6.32 -24.15
CA ILE A 28 -14.95 -4.98 -23.58
C ILE A 28 -16.39 -4.83 -23.08
N LYS A 29 -17.38 -5.21 -23.89
CA LYS A 29 -18.80 -5.18 -23.51
C LYS A 29 -19.07 -6.03 -22.26
N SER A 30 -18.52 -7.24 -22.20
CA SER A 30 -18.69 -8.12 -21.04
C SER A 30 -18.03 -7.55 -19.79
N ILE A 31 -16.84 -6.96 -19.88
CA ILE A 31 -16.20 -6.30 -18.74
C ILE A 31 -17.07 -5.14 -18.24
N ALA A 32 -17.54 -4.28 -19.14
CA ALA A 32 -18.41 -3.16 -18.79
C ALA A 32 -19.68 -3.60 -18.04
N ASN A 33 -20.31 -4.70 -18.47
CA ASN A 33 -21.48 -5.28 -17.78
C ASN A 33 -21.19 -5.81 -16.37
N ASN A 34 -19.93 -6.12 -16.07
CA ASN A 34 -19.50 -6.65 -14.78
C ASN A 34 -18.96 -5.55 -13.83
N LEU A 35 -18.68 -4.32 -14.31
CA LEU A 35 -18.20 -3.20 -13.46
C LEU A 35 -19.11 -2.90 -12.28
N ASN A 36 -20.43 -3.04 -12.46
CA ASN A 36 -21.41 -2.77 -11.41
C ASN A 36 -21.69 -3.97 -10.49
N GLN A 37 -21.00 -5.11 -10.67
CA GLN A 37 -21.25 -6.32 -9.89
C GLN A 37 -20.30 -6.41 -8.68
N LYS A 38 -20.79 -6.98 -7.58
CA LYS A 38 -20.07 -7.09 -6.29
C LYS A 38 -18.76 -7.91 -6.31
N ASN A 39 -18.34 -8.46 -7.44
CA ASN A 39 -17.16 -9.33 -7.53
C ASN A 39 -15.91 -8.53 -7.99
N GLU A 40 -15.57 -7.49 -7.23
CA GLU A 40 -14.55 -6.49 -7.58
C GLU A 40 -13.16 -7.12 -7.82
N PHE A 41 -12.78 -8.16 -7.08
CA PHE A 41 -11.42 -8.72 -7.14
C PHE A 41 -11.12 -9.51 -8.42
N TYR A 42 -12.03 -10.39 -8.84
CA TYR A 42 -11.81 -11.17 -10.05
C TYR A 42 -11.87 -10.29 -11.30
N LEU A 43 -12.77 -9.29 -11.27
CA LEU A 43 -12.85 -8.27 -12.29
C LEU A 43 -11.56 -7.44 -12.37
N GLN A 44 -10.98 -7.05 -11.23
CA GLN A 44 -9.71 -6.33 -11.18
C GLN A 44 -8.56 -7.14 -11.80
N GLU A 45 -8.49 -8.46 -11.56
CA GLU A 45 -7.50 -9.32 -12.25
C GLU A 45 -7.70 -9.30 -13.77
N VAL A 46 -8.95 -9.44 -14.24
CA VAL A 46 -9.26 -9.42 -15.67
C VAL A 46 -8.88 -8.06 -16.30
N ILE A 47 -9.23 -6.94 -15.65
CA ILE A 47 -8.90 -5.61 -16.14
C ILE A 47 -7.38 -5.40 -16.17
N LEU A 48 -6.63 -5.87 -15.17
CA LEU A 48 -5.16 -5.82 -15.19
C LEU A 48 -4.57 -6.55 -16.40
N ARG A 49 -5.09 -7.74 -16.75
CA ARG A 49 -4.65 -8.46 -17.97
C ARG A 49 -5.00 -7.70 -19.25
N VAL A 50 -6.17 -7.07 -19.30
CA VAL A 50 -6.56 -6.24 -20.44
C VAL A 50 -5.64 -5.04 -20.60
N ILE A 51 -5.23 -4.41 -19.50
CA ILE A 51 -4.24 -3.32 -19.50
C ILE A 51 -2.87 -3.83 -19.99
N GLU A 52 -2.41 -4.99 -19.52
CA GLU A 52 -1.15 -5.61 -19.97
C GLU A 52 -1.16 -5.92 -21.48
N GLN A 53 -2.32 -6.33 -22.02
CA GLN A 53 -2.50 -6.68 -23.44
C GLN A 53 -3.18 -5.58 -24.24
N ARG A 54 -3.14 -4.32 -23.79
CA ARG A 54 -3.95 -3.23 -24.35
C ARG A 54 -3.80 -3.06 -25.87
N GLU A 55 -2.61 -3.30 -26.42
CA GLU A 55 -2.32 -3.19 -27.85
C GLU A 55 -3.21 -4.11 -28.70
N MET A 56 -3.62 -5.27 -28.15
CA MET A 56 -4.52 -6.23 -28.82
C MET A 56 -5.95 -5.71 -28.99
N PHE A 57 -6.31 -4.65 -28.26
CA PHE A 57 -7.64 -4.05 -28.26
C PHE A 57 -7.76 -2.84 -29.21
N GLY A 58 -6.70 -2.46 -29.92
CA GLY A 58 -6.76 -1.42 -30.95
C GLY A 58 -7.43 -0.13 -30.46
N ASN A 59 -8.56 0.25 -31.06
CA ASN A 59 -9.25 1.52 -30.78
C ASN A 59 -9.99 1.58 -29.43
N TYR A 60 -9.96 0.52 -28.60
CA TYR A 60 -10.65 0.51 -27.30
C TYR A 60 -9.80 1.07 -26.14
N GLN A 61 -8.64 1.69 -26.40
CA GLN A 61 -7.74 2.22 -25.34
C GLN A 61 -8.45 3.16 -24.36
N ALA A 62 -9.29 4.07 -24.86
CA ALA A 62 -10.04 5.00 -24.02
C ALA A 62 -10.94 4.26 -23.02
N ILE A 63 -11.63 3.20 -23.47
CA ILE A 63 -12.51 2.40 -22.62
C ILE A 63 -11.70 1.58 -21.59
N ILE A 64 -10.51 1.12 -21.96
CA ILE A 64 -9.60 0.43 -21.02
C ILE A 64 -9.14 1.40 -19.92
N ASN A 65 -8.86 2.67 -20.26
CA ASN A 65 -8.57 3.70 -19.27
C ASN A 65 -9.78 3.95 -18.35
N ASP A 66 -11.00 4.00 -18.90
CA ASP A 66 -12.22 4.13 -18.11
C ASP A 66 -12.37 2.96 -17.12
N PHE A 67 -12.10 1.73 -17.55
CA PHE A 67 -12.11 0.55 -16.67
C PHE A 67 -11.08 0.67 -15.55
N ALA A 68 -9.84 1.03 -15.88
CA ALA A 68 -8.77 1.22 -14.89
C ALA A 68 -9.15 2.29 -13.86
N ARG A 69 -9.71 3.41 -14.31
CA ARG A 69 -10.20 4.50 -13.45
C ARG A 69 -11.32 4.00 -12.52
N GLU A 70 -12.29 3.27 -13.06
CA GLU A 70 -13.46 2.81 -12.30
C GLU A 70 -13.05 1.91 -11.12
N ILE A 71 -12.09 1.00 -11.34
CA ILE A 71 -11.54 0.16 -10.26
C ILE A 71 -10.39 0.81 -9.48
N GLY A 72 -10.05 2.06 -9.79
CA GLY A 72 -9.08 2.86 -9.05
C GLY A 72 -7.60 2.55 -9.33
N LEU A 73 -7.29 1.93 -10.47
CA LEU A 73 -5.94 1.62 -10.96
C LEU A 73 -5.29 2.84 -11.66
N PHE A 74 -5.31 4.00 -11.01
CA PHE A 74 -4.70 5.24 -11.53
C PHE A 74 -3.22 5.11 -11.95
N PRO A 75 -2.36 4.28 -11.32
CA PRO A 75 -0.97 4.13 -11.77
C PRO A 75 -0.83 3.60 -13.20
N TYR A 76 -1.88 2.99 -13.76
CA TYR A 76 -1.88 2.41 -15.10
C TYR A 76 -2.43 3.36 -16.18
N LEU A 77 -2.91 4.54 -15.79
CA LEU A 77 -3.43 5.53 -16.72
C LEU A 77 -2.27 6.31 -17.39
N ASP A 78 -2.41 6.57 -18.69
CA ASP A 78 -1.51 7.47 -19.41
C ASP A 78 -2.03 8.91 -19.35
N PRO A 79 -1.40 9.82 -18.57
CA PRO A 79 -1.89 11.19 -18.40
C PRO A 79 -1.96 12.00 -19.70
N LYS A 80 -1.29 11.59 -20.78
CA LYS A 80 -1.37 12.27 -22.09
C LYS A 80 -2.71 12.04 -22.78
N GLU A 81 -3.27 10.85 -22.60
CA GLU A 81 -4.51 10.39 -23.25
C GLU A 81 -5.77 10.69 -22.41
N LEU A 82 -5.59 11.19 -21.18
CA LEU A 82 -6.69 11.47 -20.26
C LEU A 82 -7.46 12.76 -20.63
N ASN A 83 -8.78 12.71 -20.52
CA ASN A 83 -9.64 13.90 -20.53
C ASN A 83 -9.44 14.73 -19.25
N LEU A 84 -10.04 15.93 -19.17
CA LEU A 84 -9.86 16.83 -18.02
C LEU A 84 -10.33 16.21 -16.70
N ALA A 85 -11.48 15.53 -16.68
CA ALA A 85 -12.02 14.92 -15.47
C ALA A 85 -11.12 13.78 -14.98
N ASP A 86 -10.52 13.01 -15.91
CA ASP A 86 -9.55 11.96 -15.63
C ASP A 86 -8.23 12.50 -15.13
N LYS A 87 -7.74 13.60 -15.70
CA LYS A 87 -6.54 14.29 -15.21
C LYS A 87 -6.71 14.78 -13.79
N ILE A 88 -7.85 15.38 -13.44
CA ILE A 88 -8.12 15.81 -12.06
C ILE A 88 -8.12 14.62 -11.11
N ALA A 89 -8.79 13.52 -11.48
CA ALA A 89 -8.82 12.32 -10.64
C ALA A 89 -7.43 11.68 -10.50
N TYR A 90 -6.64 11.65 -11.57
CA TYR A 90 -5.26 11.16 -11.57
C TYR A 90 -4.35 12.01 -10.66
N GLU A 91 -4.40 13.34 -10.78
CA GLU A 91 -3.63 14.26 -9.94
C GLU A 91 -4.07 14.22 -8.47
N PHE A 92 -5.36 13.98 -8.18
CA PHE A 92 -5.80 13.75 -6.80
C PHE A 92 -5.12 12.53 -6.14
N HIS A 93 -4.74 11.53 -6.93
CA HIS A 93 -4.03 10.34 -6.45
C HIS A 93 -2.50 10.51 -6.46
N ARG A 94 -1.96 11.66 -6.90
CA ARG A 94 -0.54 11.96 -6.82
C ARG A 94 -0.21 12.48 -5.40
N PRO A 95 0.69 11.81 -4.65
CA PRO A 95 1.06 12.26 -3.31
C PRO A 95 1.95 13.51 -3.33
N ASP A 96 1.85 14.29 -2.26
CA ASP A 96 2.71 15.44 -2.03
C ASP A 96 4.17 15.02 -1.73
N GLY A 97 5.12 15.88 -2.09
CA GLY A 97 6.53 15.73 -1.69
C GLY A 97 7.37 14.73 -2.51
N VAL A 98 6.78 14.01 -3.48
CA VAL A 98 7.50 13.01 -4.31
C VAL A 98 7.43 13.31 -5.82
N LEU A 99 7.34 14.60 -6.17
CA LEU A 99 7.11 15.10 -7.54
C LEU A 99 8.09 14.57 -8.61
N GLN A 100 9.32 14.24 -8.23
CA GLN A 100 10.36 13.81 -9.17
C GLN A 100 10.17 12.37 -9.68
N GLU A 101 9.30 11.57 -9.05
CA GLU A 101 9.22 10.13 -9.30
C GLU A 101 7.98 9.71 -10.11
N ASN A 102 7.16 10.67 -10.57
CA ASN A 102 5.90 10.39 -11.29
C ASN A 102 5.03 9.34 -10.57
N ILE A 103 5.05 9.34 -9.24
CA ILE A 103 4.27 8.42 -8.43
C ILE A 103 2.80 8.83 -8.46
N VAL A 104 1.93 7.85 -8.67
CA VAL A 104 0.49 7.97 -8.48
C VAL A 104 0.02 6.76 -7.69
N PHE A 105 -0.89 6.98 -6.75
CA PHE A 105 -1.49 5.92 -5.96
C PHE A 105 -2.65 5.25 -6.68
N HIS A 106 -2.86 3.97 -6.42
CA HIS A 106 -4.19 3.40 -6.62
C HIS A 106 -5.14 3.85 -5.50
N ARG A 107 -6.46 3.72 -5.72
CA ARG A 107 -7.50 4.23 -4.80
C ARG A 107 -7.28 3.83 -3.34
N ALA A 108 -6.97 2.56 -3.10
CA ALA A 108 -6.77 2.05 -1.74
C ALA A 108 -5.51 2.61 -1.05
N GLN A 109 -4.41 2.86 -1.78
CA GLN A 109 -3.23 3.55 -1.23
C GLN A 109 -3.56 5.01 -0.89
N ALA A 110 -4.26 5.73 -1.79
CA ALA A 110 -4.65 7.11 -1.58
C ALA A 110 -5.53 7.26 -0.33
N ARG A 111 -6.49 6.34 -0.13
CA ARG A 111 -7.28 6.28 1.11
C ARG A 111 -6.38 6.20 2.34
N VAL A 112 -5.46 5.24 2.40
CA VAL A 112 -4.55 5.09 3.55
C VAL A 112 -3.72 6.35 3.77
N TYR A 113 -3.17 6.92 2.70
CA TYR A 113 -2.37 8.14 2.74
C TYR A 113 -3.15 9.32 3.35
N PHE A 114 -4.37 9.59 2.87
CA PHE A 114 -5.17 10.70 3.39
C PHE A 114 -5.60 10.49 4.85
N GLU A 115 -5.91 9.26 5.27
CA GLU A 115 -6.22 8.95 6.67
C GLU A 115 -5.00 9.23 7.58
N LEU A 116 -3.79 8.92 7.11
CA LEU A 116 -2.55 9.27 7.81
C LEU A 116 -2.30 10.78 7.81
N LEU A 117 -2.59 11.50 6.72
CA LEU A 117 -2.49 12.96 6.68
C LEU A 117 -3.49 13.67 7.59
N ASP A 118 -4.66 13.06 7.83
CA ASP A 118 -5.66 13.52 8.80
C ASP A 118 -5.21 13.30 10.26
N GLY A 119 -4.03 12.71 10.50
CA GLY A 119 -3.50 12.43 11.83
C GLY A 119 -4.07 11.16 12.47
N LYS A 120 -4.82 10.33 11.73
CA LYS A 120 -5.42 9.11 12.27
C LYS A 120 -4.39 8.00 12.37
N ASN A 121 -4.58 7.15 13.37
CA ASN A 121 -3.82 5.92 13.50
C ASN A 121 -4.42 4.84 12.59
N VAL A 122 -3.60 4.24 11.72
CA VAL A 122 -4.08 3.29 10.72
C VAL A 122 -3.50 1.90 10.95
N ILE A 123 -4.37 0.89 10.88
CA ILE A 123 -3.98 -0.52 10.78
C ILE A 123 -4.39 -1.00 9.40
N LEU A 124 -3.42 -1.43 8.59
CA LEU A 124 -3.65 -1.91 7.24
C LEU A 124 -3.41 -3.41 7.15
N SER A 125 -4.48 -4.13 6.80
CA SER A 125 -4.42 -5.50 6.31
C SER A 125 -4.42 -5.50 4.79
N ALA A 126 -3.27 -5.80 4.18
CA ALA A 126 -3.14 -5.78 2.72
C ALA A 126 -2.05 -6.74 2.20
N PRO A 127 -2.20 -7.28 0.96
CA PRO A 127 -1.20 -8.15 0.35
C PRO A 127 0.15 -7.44 0.15
N THR A 128 1.23 -8.19 -0.07
CA THR A 128 2.57 -7.64 -0.32
C THR A 128 2.60 -6.74 -1.56
N SER A 129 1.85 -7.10 -2.60
CA SER A 129 1.70 -6.32 -3.84
C SER A 129 0.98 -4.98 -3.67
N PHE A 130 0.39 -4.69 -2.50
CA PHE A 130 -0.28 -3.40 -2.24
C PHE A 130 0.68 -2.20 -2.35
N GLY A 131 1.99 -2.40 -2.21
CA GLY A 131 2.95 -1.28 -2.24
C GLY A 131 2.95 -0.45 -0.95
N LYS A 132 2.86 -1.11 0.21
CA LYS A 132 2.84 -0.47 1.54
C LYS A 132 4.01 0.51 1.75
N SER A 133 5.20 0.17 1.26
CA SER A 133 6.41 0.99 1.33
C SER A 133 6.27 2.36 0.64
N LEU A 134 5.48 2.43 -0.43
CA LEU A 134 5.24 3.69 -1.14
C LEU A 134 4.49 4.70 -0.25
N VAL A 135 3.48 4.22 0.50
CA VAL A 135 2.76 5.05 1.46
C VAL A 135 3.71 5.58 2.54
N ILE A 136 4.56 4.71 3.11
CA ILE A 136 5.56 5.11 4.11
C ILE A 136 6.45 6.24 3.56
N ASP A 137 6.95 6.07 2.33
CA ASP A 137 7.88 7.03 1.74
C ASP A 137 7.23 8.38 1.44
N THR A 138 5.97 8.37 0.98
CA THR A 138 5.22 9.61 0.74
C THR A 138 4.89 10.33 2.04
N ILE A 139 4.64 9.61 3.14
CA ILE A 139 4.46 10.20 4.47
C ILE A 139 5.75 10.86 4.96
N ILE A 140 6.89 10.18 4.82
CA ILE A 140 8.21 10.76 5.13
C ILE A 140 8.46 12.02 4.28
N ALA A 141 8.11 11.97 2.99
CA ALA A 141 8.30 13.07 2.08
C ALA A 141 7.49 14.33 2.41
N THR A 142 6.39 14.20 3.18
CA THR A 142 5.62 15.35 3.68
C THR A 142 6.35 16.18 4.74
N GLU A 143 7.41 15.62 5.34
CA GLU A 143 8.23 16.27 6.36
C GLU A 143 7.47 16.73 7.62
N ARG A 144 6.25 16.20 7.84
CA ARG A 144 5.40 16.53 9.00
C ARG A 144 5.95 15.98 10.32
N PHE A 145 6.70 14.88 10.28
CA PHE A 145 7.24 14.19 11.44
C PHE A 145 8.75 14.40 11.53
N LYS A 146 9.29 14.70 12.71
CA LYS A 146 10.74 14.87 12.90
C LYS A 146 11.42 13.53 13.17
N ASN A 147 10.80 12.70 14.00
CA ASN A 147 11.33 11.42 14.44
C ASN A 147 10.39 10.30 14.03
N ILE A 148 10.85 9.47 13.10
CA ILE A 148 10.07 8.39 12.50
C ILE A 148 10.71 7.05 12.85
N ALA A 149 9.94 6.10 13.38
CA ALA A 149 10.41 4.74 13.61
C ALA A 149 9.78 3.75 12.61
N ILE A 150 10.60 2.95 11.94
CA ILE A 150 10.16 1.88 11.04
C ILE A 150 10.70 0.57 11.61
N VAL A 151 9.78 -0.25 12.11
CA VAL A 151 10.09 -1.51 12.78
C VAL A 151 9.84 -2.66 11.81
N LEU A 152 10.89 -3.45 11.55
CA LEU A 152 10.92 -4.51 10.56
C LEU A 152 11.29 -5.84 11.22
N PRO A 153 10.85 -6.99 10.67
CA PRO A 153 11.07 -8.28 11.33
C PRO A 153 12.49 -8.83 11.16
N THR A 154 13.27 -8.35 10.18
CA THR A 154 14.60 -8.92 9.88
C THR A 154 15.63 -7.85 9.55
N ILE A 155 16.91 -8.18 9.77
CA ILE A 155 18.06 -7.33 9.41
C ILE A 155 18.14 -7.10 7.89
N ALA A 156 17.79 -8.09 7.08
CA ALA A 156 17.78 -7.96 5.63
C ALA A 156 16.82 -6.84 5.16
N LEU A 157 15.62 -6.79 5.75
CA LEU A 157 14.65 -5.73 5.46
C LEU A 157 15.11 -4.36 5.96
N ILE A 158 15.87 -4.31 7.07
CA ILE A 158 16.50 -3.06 7.55
C ILE A 158 17.49 -2.54 6.52
N ASP A 159 18.38 -3.39 6.00
CA ASP A 159 19.38 -2.96 5.02
C ASP A 159 18.74 -2.50 3.71
N GLU A 160 17.72 -3.23 3.24
CA GLU A 160 16.91 -2.85 2.06
C GLU A 160 16.23 -1.49 2.30
N THR A 161 15.54 -1.34 3.43
CA THR A 161 14.82 -0.10 3.77
C THR A 161 15.78 1.07 3.97
N ARG A 162 16.94 0.88 4.62
CA ARG A 162 17.97 1.92 4.75
C ARG A 162 18.47 2.38 3.39
N LYS A 163 18.69 1.46 2.45
CA LYS A 163 19.13 1.79 1.08
C LYS A 163 18.04 2.58 0.36
N ARG A 164 16.79 2.13 0.42
CA ARG A 164 15.63 2.80 -0.19
C ARG A 164 15.42 4.21 0.37
N LEU A 165 15.52 4.38 1.69
CA LEU A 165 15.33 5.67 2.36
C LEU A 165 16.52 6.63 2.21
N SER A 166 17.64 6.20 1.60
CA SER A 166 18.82 7.05 1.42
C SER A 166 18.55 8.34 0.64
N ARG A 167 17.49 8.38 -0.18
CA ARG A 167 16.98 9.57 -0.85
C ARG A 167 16.50 10.69 0.10
N PHE A 168 16.26 10.37 1.37
CA PHE A 168 15.86 11.34 2.39
C PHE A 168 17.03 11.86 3.23
N ARG A 169 18.28 11.47 2.93
CA ARG A 169 19.47 11.81 3.74
C ARG A 169 19.76 13.31 3.86
N ASP A 170 19.33 14.11 2.90
CA ASP A 170 19.50 15.57 2.95
C ASP A 170 18.60 16.21 4.02
N ARG A 171 17.55 15.50 4.47
CA ARG A 171 16.51 15.99 5.38
C ARG A 171 16.44 15.22 6.71
N TYR A 172 16.85 13.95 6.69
CA TYR A 172 16.78 13.03 7.82
C TYR A 172 18.07 12.26 8.00
N LYS A 173 18.50 12.09 9.26
CA LYS A 173 19.51 11.11 9.61
C LYS A 173 18.88 9.72 9.69
N ILE A 174 19.39 8.77 8.91
CA ILE A 174 18.91 7.38 8.94
C ILE A 174 19.74 6.60 9.98
N ILE A 175 19.07 6.04 10.98
CA ILE A 175 19.67 5.37 12.13
C ILE A 175 19.22 3.90 12.14
N THR A 176 20.16 2.97 12.17
CA THR A 176 19.87 1.52 12.20
C THR A 176 20.47 0.80 13.40
N HIS A 177 21.29 1.50 14.18
CA HIS A 177 21.96 0.98 15.38
C HIS A 177 21.88 1.97 16.54
N SER A 178 21.80 1.45 17.76
CA SER A 178 21.67 2.22 19.00
C SER A 178 22.89 3.07 19.36
N THR A 179 24.06 2.75 18.80
CA THR A 179 25.30 3.50 19.05
C THR A 179 25.44 4.77 18.21
N GLN A 180 24.56 4.98 17.22
CA GLN A 180 24.63 6.16 16.36
C GLN A 180 23.98 7.35 17.08
N SER A 181 24.66 8.50 17.08
CA SER A 181 24.09 9.72 17.64
C SER A 181 22.82 10.14 16.91
N VAL A 182 21.88 10.76 17.63
CA VAL A 182 20.65 11.31 17.06
C VAL A 182 20.89 12.71 16.48
N SER A 183 20.04 13.14 15.56
CA SER A 183 20.02 14.49 14.97
C SER A 183 18.70 15.20 15.30
N ASP A 184 18.45 16.39 14.74
CA ASP A 184 17.15 17.08 14.88
C ASP A 184 16.00 16.33 14.17
N ARG A 185 16.32 15.65 13.05
CA ARG A 185 15.37 14.84 12.28
C ARG A 185 15.94 13.46 12.00
N ASN A 186 15.20 12.41 12.36
CA ASN A 186 15.67 11.03 12.35
C ASN A 186 14.65 10.08 11.72
N ILE A 187 15.17 9.10 10.98
CA ILE A 187 14.42 7.90 10.60
C ILE A 187 15.14 6.69 11.19
N PHE A 188 14.53 6.10 12.21
CA PHE A 188 15.00 4.88 12.84
C PHE A 188 14.49 3.67 12.05
N VAL A 189 15.37 2.83 11.53
CA VAL A 189 15.02 1.59 10.84
C VAL A 189 15.54 0.42 11.66
N LEU A 190 14.66 -0.21 12.41
CA LEU A 190 15.00 -1.08 13.55
C LEU A 190 14.29 -2.42 13.49
N THR A 191 14.84 -3.41 14.19
CA THR A 191 14.06 -4.59 14.56
C THR A 191 13.23 -4.30 15.81
N GLN A 192 12.28 -5.17 16.12
CA GLN A 192 11.40 -5.05 17.29
C GLN A 192 12.20 -5.03 18.60
N GLU A 193 13.27 -5.81 18.68
CA GLU A 193 14.17 -5.86 19.85
C GLU A 193 14.91 -4.54 20.03
N ARG A 194 15.42 -3.95 18.94
CA ARG A 194 16.21 -2.70 18.97
C ARG A 194 15.39 -1.46 19.33
N VAL A 195 14.07 -1.50 19.14
CA VAL A 195 13.16 -0.43 19.62
C VAL A 195 13.35 -0.22 21.13
N MET A 196 13.59 -1.29 21.88
CA MET A 196 13.75 -1.23 23.33
C MET A 196 15.03 -0.51 23.76
N GLU A 197 16.06 -0.47 22.92
CA GLU A 197 17.31 0.23 23.22
C GLU A 197 17.21 1.73 22.92
N ILE A 198 16.65 2.08 21.75
CA ILE A 198 16.81 3.42 21.16
C ILE A 198 15.73 4.42 21.63
N VAL A 199 14.49 3.96 21.79
CA VAL A 199 13.35 4.87 21.99
C VAL A 199 13.32 5.48 23.41
N ASN A 200 14.23 5.10 24.31
CA ASN A 200 14.31 5.76 25.62
C ASN A 200 14.77 7.22 25.51
N GLU A 201 15.62 7.53 24.53
CA GLU A 201 16.35 8.80 24.49
C GLU A 201 15.70 9.86 23.60
N VAL A 202 14.74 9.47 22.74
CA VAL A 202 14.11 10.36 21.75
C VAL A 202 12.62 10.10 21.65
N ASP A 203 11.85 11.16 21.47
CA ASP A 203 10.41 11.08 21.21
C ASP A 203 10.16 10.70 19.75
N VAL A 204 9.13 9.89 19.51
CA VAL A 204 8.79 9.38 18.18
C VAL A 204 7.42 9.91 17.81
N ASP A 205 7.35 10.68 16.73
CA ASP A 205 6.14 11.38 16.29
C ASP A 205 5.29 10.51 15.37
N PHE A 206 5.93 9.60 14.63
CA PHE A 206 5.27 8.65 13.74
C PHE A 206 6.00 7.31 13.74
N PHE A 207 5.27 6.20 13.75
CA PHE A 207 5.89 4.89 13.66
C PHE A 207 5.13 3.89 12.80
N VAL A 208 5.91 3.01 12.17
CA VAL A 208 5.45 1.90 11.36
C VAL A 208 5.91 0.61 12.00
N ILE A 209 5.01 -0.37 12.13
CA ILE A 209 5.38 -1.74 12.50
C ILE A 209 4.93 -2.66 11.38
N ASP A 210 5.90 -3.26 10.69
CA ASP A 210 5.63 -4.31 9.73
C ASP A 210 5.38 -5.65 10.42
N GLU A 211 4.59 -6.51 9.79
CA GLU A 211 4.11 -7.78 10.36
C GLU A 211 3.39 -7.67 11.72
N PHE A 212 2.68 -6.56 11.96
CA PHE A 212 1.94 -6.30 13.19
C PHE A 212 0.92 -7.40 13.56
N TYR A 213 0.43 -8.17 12.58
CA TYR A 213 -0.48 -9.31 12.82
C TYR A 213 0.09 -10.35 13.81
N LYS A 214 1.43 -10.43 13.95
CA LYS A 214 2.11 -11.31 14.91
C LYS A 214 1.98 -10.85 16.37
N ILE A 215 1.31 -9.73 16.64
CA ILE A 215 1.01 -9.27 18.00
C ILE A 215 0.01 -10.18 18.73
N GLN A 216 -0.79 -10.95 17.98
CA GLN A 216 -1.71 -11.93 18.56
C GLN A 216 -0.96 -13.23 18.85
N PRO A 217 -0.87 -13.67 20.11
CA PRO A 217 -0.10 -14.84 20.48
C PRO A 217 -0.72 -16.11 19.88
N THR A 218 0.04 -16.79 19.02
CA THR A 218 -0.20 -18.19 18.69
C THR A 218 0.62 -19.07 19.64
N PRO A 219 0.28 -20.36 19.84
CA PRO A 219 1.08 -21.26 20.67
C PRO A 219 2.57 -21.37 20.23
N GLN A 220 2.87 -21.01 18.98
CA GLN A 220 4.20 -21.13 18.38
C GLN A 220 5.00 -19.80 18.40
N ASP A 221 4.33 -18.64 18.49
CA ASP A 221 4.97 -17.31 18.39
C ASP A 221 4.78 -16.45 19.66
N GLN A 222 4.55 -17.07 20.83
CA GLN A 222 4.32 -16.32 22.08
C GLN A 222 5.43 -15.30 22.38
N GLU A 223 6.70 -15.69 22.27
CA GLU A 223 7.83 -14.80 22.55
C GLU A 223 7.89 -13.60 21.58
N ARG A 224 7.72 -13.84 20.28
CA ARG A 224 7.68 -12.78 19.26
C ARG A 224 6.51 -11.83 19.46
N SER A 225 5.35 -12.36 19.81
CA SER A 225 4.18 -11.54 20.10
C SER A 225 4.42 -10.61 21.29
N ILE A 226 5.16 -11.06 22.31
CA ILE A 226 5.53 -10.25 23.48
C ILE A 226 6.45 -9.09 23.05
N ILE A 227 7.47 -9.37 22.23
CA ILE A 227 8.42 -8.34 21.78
C ILE A 227 7.71 -7.28 20.92
N ILE A 228 6.82 -7.69 20.00
CA ILE A 228 6.01 -6.76 19.20
C ILE A 228 5.12 -5.89 20.09
N ASN A 229 4.42 -6.50 21.05
CA ASN A 229 3.59 -5.77 22.01
C ASN A 229 4.42 -4.73 22.77
N GLN A 230 5.59 -5.10 23.30
CA GLN A 230 6.46 -4.19 24.03
C GLN A 230 6.94 -3.02 23.16
N ALA A 231 7.40 -3.31 21.93
CA ALA A 231 7.81 -2.28 20.97
C ALA A 231 6.65 -1.32 20.66
N PHE A 232 5.46 -1.85 20.37
CA PHE A 232 4.25 -1.06 20.12
C PHE A 232 3.91 -0.14 21.29
N TYR A 233 3.80 -0.68 22.52
CA TYR A 233 3.46 0.12 23.70
C TYR A 233 4.52 1.17 24.02
N LYS A 234 5.80 0.87 23.78
CA LYS A 234 6.89 1.82 23.99
C LYS A 234 6.80 3.01 23.05
N LEU A 235 6.55 2.74 21.76
CA LEU A 235 6.36 3.77 20.74
C LEU A 235 5.07 4.58 20.99
N LEU A 236 3.98 3.90 21.35
CA LEU A 236 2.71 4.55 21.66
C LEU A 236 2.82 5.51 22.85
N LYS A 237 3.57 5.15 23.90
CA LYS A 237 3.83 6.02 25.06
C LYS A 237 4.63 7.28 24.72
N LYS A 238 5.33 7.30 23.58
CA LYS A 238 5.98 8.51 23.06
C LYS A 238 5.02 9.46 22.34
N GLY A 239 3.75 9.08 22.20
CA GLY A 239 2.71 9.92 21.60
C GLY A 239 2.68 9.89 20.07
N GLY A 240 3.43 8.97 19.45
CA GLY A 240 3.52 8.88 18.00
C GLY A 240 2.24 8.37 17.34
N GLN A 241 1.87 8.99 16.22
CA GLN A 241 0.88 8.44 15.30
C GLN A 241 1.40 7.12 14.71
N PHE A 242 0.52 6.15 14.44
CA PHE A 242 0.98 4.86 13.92
C PHE A 242 0.37 4.43 12.60
N TYR A 243 1.16 3.63 11.88
CA TYR A 243 0.76 2.88 10.70
C TYR A 243 1.21 1.42 10.83
N LEU A 244 0.29 0.53 11.17
CA LEU A 244 0.59 -0.87 11.48
C LEU A 244 0.21 -1.76 10.30
N LEU A 245 1.11 -2.65 9.90
CA LEU A 245 1.02 -3.37 8.64
C LEU A 245 0.97 -4.88 8.86
N GLY A 246 0.14 -5.58 8.10
CA GLY A 246 0.20 -7.03 8.02
C GLY A 246 -0.62 -7.59 6.86
N PRO A 247 -0.33 -8.80 6.37
CA PRO A 247 -1.26 -9.55 5.55
C PRO A 247 -2.38 -10.17 6.40
N ASN A 248 -3.57 -10.30 5.83
CA ASN A 248 -4.65 -11.18 6.33
C ASN A 248 -5.06 -10.98 7.80
N ILE A 249 -5.01 -9.74 8.32
CA ILE A 249 -5.61 -9.43 9.62
C ILE A 249 -7.12 -9.48 9.42
N GLU A 250 -7.77 -10.46 10.04
CA GLU A 250 -9.22 -10.62 10.00
C GLU A 250 -9.92 -9.71 11.00
N ASN A 251 -9.43 -9.71 12.25
CA ASN A 251 -9.98 -8.91 13.33
C ASN A 251 -8.86 -8.34 14.20
N ILE A 252 -9.07 -7.12 14.67
CA ILE A 252 -8.22 -6.51 15.69
C ILE A 252 -8.80 -6.85 17.05
N ASN A 253 -7.98 -7.46 17.91
CA ASN A 253 -8.34 -7.61 19.31
C ASN A 253 -8.22 -6.25 20.01
N SER A 254 -9.35 -5.62 20.31
CA SER A 254 -9.39 -4.29 20.96
C SER A 254 -8.64 -4.25 22.30
N LYS A 255 -8.50 -5.40 23.00
CA LYS A 255 -7.74 -5.49 24.27
C LYS A 255 -6.25 -5.22 24.13
N VAL A 256 -5.71 -5.26 22.91
CA VAL A 256 -4.30 -4.97 22.62
C VAL A 256 -4.03 -3.46 22.64
N PHE A 257 -5.08 -2.63 22.60
CA PHE A 257 -4.96 -1.19 22.49
C PHE A 257 -5.56 -0.51 23.73
N PRO A 258 -4.98 0.62 24.19
CA PRO A 258 -5.62 1.45 25.20
C PRO A 258 -6.98 1.98 24.71
N GLU A 259 -7.96 2.08 25.61
CA GLU A 259 -9.35 2.47 25.26
C GLU A 259 -9.47 3.87 24.63
N ASN A 260 -8.52 4.75 24.90
CA ASN A 260 -8.49 6.13 24.41
C ASN A 260 -7.80 6.29 23.04
N VAL A 261 -7.34 5.19 22.43
CA VAL A 261 -6.68 5.23 21.13
C VAL A 261 -7.71 4.93 20.05
N GLU A 262 -8.03 5.95 19.25
CA GLU A 262 -8.86 5.77 18.06
C GLU A 262 -8.05 5.06 16.96
N ILE A 263 -8.65 4.03 16.37
CA ILE A 263 -8.01 3.16 15.38
C ILE A 263 -8.86 3.14 14.11
N ASN A 264 -8.24 3.44 12.98
CA ASN A 264 -8.81 3.23 11.67
C ASN A 264 -8.30 1.92 11.07
N PHE A 265 -9.12 0.88 11.08
CA PHE A 265 -8.79 -0.40 10.47
C PHE A 265 -9.21 -0.45 9.00
N ILE A 266 -8.23 -0.69 8.12
CA ILE A 266 -8.44 -0.80 6.69
C ILE A 266 -8.01 -2.22 6.28
N LYS A 267 -8.99 -3.03 5.85
CA LYS A 267 -8.76 -4.34 5.23
C LYS A 267 -8.99 -4.23 3.74
N THR A 268 -8.04 -4.74 2.94
CA THR A 268 -8.15 -4.71 1.48
C THR A 268 -7.34 -5.83 0.83
N ASP A 269 -7.94 -6.52 -0.14
CA ASP A 269 -7.26 -7.50 -0.98
C ASP A 269 -6.84 -6.89 -2.33
N TYR A 270 -6.74 -5.56 -2.41
CA TYR A 270 -6.39 -4.83 -3.63
C TYR A 270 -4.98 -5.23 -4.12
N LYS A 271 -4.91 -5.69 -5.37
CA LYS A 271 -3.65 -6.12 -6.01
C LYS A 271 -3.39 -5.27 -7.24
N THR A 272 -2.17 -4.75 -7.36
CA THR A 272 -1.75 -4.04 -8.57
C THR A 272 -1.12 -4.97 -9.59
N VAL A 273 -0.61 -6.13 -9.17
CA VAL A 273 0.04 -7.08 -10.06
C VAL A 273 -0.64 -8.44 -10.03
N ILE A 274 -0.56 -9.13 -11.15
CA ILE A 274 -1.04 -10.50 -11.30
C ILE A 274 0.13 -11.44 -11.03
N THR A 275 -0.05 -12.35 -10.07
CA THR A 275 0.86 -13.48 -9.88
C THR A 275 0.26 -14.70 -10.56
N GLU A 276 0.98 -15.31 -11.50
CA GLU A 276 0.57 -16.59 -12.06
C GLU A 276 0.63 -17.68 -10.98
N LYS A 277 -0.44 -18.45 -10.87
CA LYS A 277 -0.51 -19.69 -10.08
C LYS A 277 -0.68 -20.86 -11.05
#